data_AF-A0A937X436-F1
#
_entry.id   AF-A0A937X436-F1
#
_cell.length_a   1.000
_cell.length_b   1.000
_cell.length_c   1.000
_cell.angle_alpha   90.00
_cell.angle_beta   90.00
_cell.angle_gamma   90.00
#
_symmetry.space_group_name_H-M   'P 1'
#
loop_
_entity.id
_entity.type
_entity.pdbx_description
1 polymer ?
#
loop_
_entity_poly.entity_id
_entity_poly.type
_entity_poly.pdbx_seq_one_letter_code
_entity_poly.pdbx_strand_id
1 'polypeptide(L)'
;HDERGGTRYTRVGPAGVSDSGDNGGHAETLKAVYVDTGENGQFSVDEFVAISTVGQMEFVTPEEIARNLIAEVRGANTGKDVIDALNIACMGPTYRAGFVRSYLLDKLRRLQDEFELKDDGTLAMAFEVLGPPRLSKLLYEAYLLKLAYGSVESASSADPARMSAALSGLIETNLSLRKKIVSIGIPILLETAGRLRLLRGRDVAIPKKIAIDLADADAVDAWADAGWVDLRPANMAKWSQRMTALQREIALIPASESSSRYVRDRDFWGGAGGTAGESPIDPGEIVGWLFNTEDQGERGRD
;
A
#
# COMPACT_ATOMS: atom_id res chain seq x y z
N HIS A 1 -41.61 16.00 -1.57
CA HIS A 1 -41.01 15.82 -0.24
C HIS A 1 -40.40 14.43 -0.20
N ASP A 2 -39.08 14.40 0.01
CA ASP A 2 -38.15 13.28 0.18
C ASP A 2 -37.84 12.37 -1.04
N GLU A 3 -36.84 12.82 -1.79
CA GLU A 3 -35.88 11.99 -2.53
C GLU A 3 -34.92 11.33 -1.52
N ARG A 4 -34.74 10.01 -1.61
CA ARG A 4 -33.50 9.35 -1.13
C ARG A 4 -33.01 8.40 -2.20
N GLY A 5 -32.02 8.88 -2.94
CA GLY A 5 -31.25 8.11 -3.90
C GLY A 5 -30.51 6.98 -3.20
N GLY A 6 -30.90 5.74 -3.49
CA GLY A 6 -30.06 4.58 -3.27
C GLY A 6 -28.98 4.57 -4.34
N THR A 7 -27.74 4.81 -3.93
CA THR A 7 -26.56 4.63 -4.77
C THR A 7 -26.51 3.17 -5.21
N ARG A 8 -26.63 2.93 -6.52
CA ARG A 8 -26.51 1.60 -7.12
C ARG A 8 -25.06 1.17 -7.04
N TYR A 9 -24.77 0.25 -6.13
CA TYR A 9 -23.52 -0.52 -6.14
C TYR A 9 -23.61 -1.56 -7.26
N THR A 10 -22.89 -1.36 -8.36
CA THR A 10 -22.74 -2.37 -9.39
C THR A 10 -21.66 -3.37 -8.94
N ARG A 11 -22.12 -4.52 -8.44
CA ARG A 11 -21.30 -5.69 -8.06
C ARG A 11 -20.47 -6.20 -9.24
N VAL A 12 -19.15 -6.29 -9.08
CA VAL A 12 -18.27 -7.17 -9.87
C VAL A 12 -17.22 -7.77 -8.93
N GLY A 13 -17.25 -9.09 -8.74
CA GLY A 13 -16.23 -9.86 -7.99
C GLY A 13 -14.95 -10.14 -8.82
N PRO A 14 -14.07 -11.02 -8.32
CA PRO A 14 -12.68 -10.72 -8.03
C PRO A 14 -11.85 -10.36 -9.28
N ALA A 15 -11.27 -9.16 -9.22
CA ALA A 15 -10.54 -8.42 -10.26
C ALA A 15 -11.43 -7.89 -11.41
N GLY A 16 -12.06 -6.75 -11.16
CA GLY A 16 -12.73 -5.93 -12.17
C GLY A 16 -11.93 -4.65 -12.46
N VAL A 17 -12.25 -3.97 -13.56
CA VAL A 17 -11.90 -2.56 -13.77
C VAL A 17 -13.09 -1.75 -13.27
N SER A 18 -12.87 -0.81 -12.34
CA SER A 18 -13.97 -0.02 -11.77
C SER A 18 -14.23 1.15 -12.70
N ASP A 19 -15.48 1.28 -13.16
CA ASP A 19 -15.98 2.46 -13.85
C ASP A 19 -17.11 3.02 -12.98
N SER A 20 -16.84 4.13 -12.30
CA SER A 20 -17.83 4.83 -11.49
C SER A 20 -18.31 6.06 -12.26
N GLY A 21 -19.46 5.94 -12.95
CA GLY A 21 -20.11 7.04 -13.65
C GLY A 21 -21.55 7.24 -13.19
N ASP A 22 -21.93 8.42 -12.69
CA ASP A 22 -22.33 9.60 -13.49
C ASP A 22 -22.85 10.73 -12.57
N ASN A 23 -22.33 11.95 -12.76
CA ASN A 23 -23.13 13.18 -12.83
C ASN A 23 -22.24 14.37 -13.25
N GLY A 24 -22.36 14.77 -14.53
CA GLY A 24 -22.30 16.17 -14.98
C GLY A 24 -21.02 16.97 -14.76
N GLY A 25 -20.09 16.88 -15.71
CA GLY A 25 -18.93 17.77 -15.88
C GLY A 25 -17.63 16.97 -15.99
N HIS A 26 -17.03 16.93 -17.18
CA HIS A 26 -15.90 16.07 -17.57
C HIS A 26 -14.81 15.93 -16.49
N ALA A 27 -14.95 14.93 -15.62
CA ALA A 27 -13.91 14.36 -14.80
C ALA A 27 -13.61 12.99 -15.38
N GLU A 28 -12.37 12.78 -15.85
CA GLU A 28 -11.93 11.46 -16.29
C GLU A 28 -11.96 10.50 -15.10
N THR A 29 -12.67 9.37 -15.24
CA THR A 29 -12.75 8.33 -14.20
C THR A 29 -11.39 7.67 -14.00
N LEU A 30 -10.96 7.53 -12.75
CA LEU A 30 -9.75 6.77 -12.41
C LEU A 30 -9.99 5.29 -12.73
N LYS A 31 -9.19 4.75 -13.65
CA LYS A 31 -9.19 3.31 -13.98
C LYS A 31 -8.02 2.64 -13.30
N ALA A 32 -8.28 1.51 -12.66
CA ALA A 32 -7.27 0.74 -11.95
C ALA A 32 -7.68 -0.72 -11.78
N VAL A 33 -6.68 -1.57 -11.56
CA VAL A 33 -6.87 -2.97 -11.15
C VAL A 33 -7.05 -3.00 -9.63
N TYR A 34 -8.08 -3.70 -9.16
CA TYR A 34 -8.39 -3.79 -7.74
C TYR A 34 -8.84 -5.20 -7.33
N VAL A 35 -8.78 -5.46 -6.03
CA VAL A 35 -9.39 -6.62 -5.39
C VAL A 35 -10.52 -6.17 -4.47
N ASP A 36 -11.68 -6.80 -4.61
CA ASP A 36 -12.81 -6.60 -3.70
C ASP A 36 -12.75 -7.64 -2.59
N THR A 37 -12.56 -7.18 -1.36
CA THR A 37 -12.46 -8.02 -0.17
C THR A 37 -13.77 -8.09 0.62
N GLY A 38 -14.87 -7.58 0.06
CA GLY A 38 -16.17 -7.55 0.72
C GLY A 38 -16.29 -6.38 1.69
N GLU A 39 -16.37 -6.67 2.99
CA GLU A 39 -16.62 -5.66 4.03
C GLU A 39 -15.51 -4.61 4.14
N ASN A 40 -14.25 -5.02 3.94
CA ASN A 40 -13.09 -4.13 4.02
C ASN A 40 -12.92 -3.26 2.75
N GLY A 41 -13.79 -3.44 1.76
CA GLY A 41 -13.82 -2.64 0.54
C GLY A 41 -12.88 -3.13 -0.55
N GLN A 42 -12.60 -2.21 -1.48
CA GLN A 42 -11.78 -2.43 -2.66
C GLN A 42 -10.37 -1.91 -2.41
N PHE A 43 -9.36 -2.73 -2.69
CA PHE A 43 -7.96 -2.37 -2.53
C PHE A 43 -7.25 -2.40 -3.88
N SER A 44 -6.28 -1.50 -4.07
CA SER A 44 -5.30 -1.66 -5.13
C SER A 44 -4.48 -2.94 -4.89
N VAL A 45 -3.72 -3.37 -5.88
CA VAL A 45 -2.83 -4.54 -5.73
C VAL A 45 -1.80 -4.31 -4.64
N ASP A 46 -1.14 -3.15 -4.62
CA ASP A 46 -0.10 -2.85 -3.64
C ASP A 46 -0.66 -2.60 -2.23
N GLU A 47 -1.85 -2.01 -2.11
CA GLU A 47 -2.58 -1.94 -0.83
C GLU A 47 -2.87 -3.36 -0.32
N PHE A 48 -3.38 -4.23 -1.19
CA PHE A 48 -3.68 -5.60 -0.81
C PHE A 48 -2.41 -6.38 -0.41
N VAL A 49 -1.31 -6.22 -1.15
CA VAL A 49 -0.01 -6.82 -0.79
C VAL A 49 0.44 -6.36 0.59
N ALA A 50 0.45 -5.05 0.84
CA ALA A 50 0.93 -4.47 2.09
C ALA A 50 0.11 -4.91 3.30
N ILE A 51 -1.22 -4.99 3.20
CA ILE A 51 -2.08 -5.38 4.34
C ILE A 51 -2.14 -6.89 4.56
N SER A 52 -1.95 -7.69 3.51
CA SER A 52 -2.05 -9.16 3.58
C SER A 52 -0.70 -9.87 3.72
N THR A 53 0.41 -9.13 3.73
CA THR A 53 1.75 -9.67 3.98
C THR A 53 1.82 -10.29 5.39
N VAL A 54 2.76 -11.22 5.60
CA VAL A 54 2.95 -11.88 6.90
C VAL A 54 3.27 -10.83 7.97
N GLY A 55 2.66 -10.99 9.14
CA GLY A 55 2.74 -10.05 10.25
C GLY A 55 1.78 -8.86 10.14
N GLN A 56 0.99 -8.72 9.08
CA GLN A 56 -0.05 -7.68 9.00
C GLN A 56 -1.44 -8.28 9.23
N MET A 57 -2.47 -7.83 8.53
CA MET A 57 -3.83 -8.39 8.70
C MET A 57 -3.92 -9.84 8.20
N GLU A 58 -2.94 -10.27 7.40
CA GLU A 58 -2.90 -11.56 6.72
C GLU A 58 -4.21 -11.80 5.95
N PHE A 59 -4.54 -13.04 5.61
CA PHE A 59 -5.74 -13.29 4.81
C PHE A 59 -6.53 -14.46 5.37
N VAL A 60 -7.85 -14.34 5.28
CA VAL A 60 -8.82 -15.38 5.61
C VAL A 60 -9.86 -15.40 4.51
N THR A 61 -10.20 -16.59 4.02
CA THR A 61 -11.13 -16.71 2.90
C THR A 61 -12.59 -16.55 3.35
N PRO A 62 -13.49 -16.06 2.49
CA PRO A 62 -14.93 -16.00 2.80
C PRO A 62 -15.53 -17.36 3.19
N GLU A 63 -15.03 -18.46 2.61
CA GLU A 63 -15.50 -19.80 2.97
C GLU A 63 -15.05 -20.23 4.38
N GLU A 64 -13.95 -19.69 4.89
CA GLU A 64 -13.53 -19.91 6.28
C GLU A 64 -14.42 -19.13 7.24
N ILE A 65 -14.72 -17.88 6.91
CA ILE A 65 -15.65 -17.04 7.68
C ILE A 65 -17.02 -17.74 7.75
N ALA A 66 -17.54 -18.18 6.60
CA ALA A 66 -18.83 -18.88 6.52
C ALA A 66 -18.85 -20.19 7.33
N ARG A 67 -17.75 -20.97 7.31
CA ARG A 67 -17.65 -22.20 8.10
C ARG A 67 -17.69 -21.91 9.61
N ASN A 68 -16.98 -20.89 10.06
CA ASN A 68 -16.99 -20.50 11.48
C ASN A 68 -18.37 -19.99 11.91
N LEU A 69 -19.03 -19.14 11.10
CA LEU A 69 -20.39 -18.69 11.37
C LEU A 69 -21.38 -19.85 11.47
N ILE A 70 -21.28 -20.86 10.58
CA ILE A 70 -22.13 -22.06 10.66
C ILE A 70 -21.86 -22.85 11.95
N ALA A 71 -20.60 -22.95 12.37
CA ALA A 71 -20.22 -23.64 13.61
C ALA A 71 -20.75 -22.89 14.86
N GLU A 72 -20.65 -21.56 14.88
CA GLU A 72 -21.21 -20.70 15.94
C GLU A 72 -22.73 -20.79 16.02
N VAL A 73 -23.43 -20.65 14.88
CA VAL A 73 -24.91 -20.76 14.81
C VAL A 73 -25.40 -22.13 15.27
N ARG A 74 -24.62 -23.20 15.03
CA ARG A 74 -24.93 -24.56 15.49
C ARG A 74 -24.64 -24.80 16.97
N GLY A 75 -24.07 -23.84 17.68
CA GLY A 75 -23.90 -23.90 19.13
C GLY A 75 -22.80 -24.87 19.59
N ALA A 76 -21.65 -24.89 18.91
CA ALA A 76 -20.50 -25.66 19.39
C ALA A 76 -19.85 -25.00 20.63
N ASN A 77 -19.97 -25.72 21.77
CA ASN A 77 -19.37 -25.58 23.10
C ASN A 77 -19.73 -24.38 24.03
N THR A 78 -19.78 -24.71 25.33
CA THR A 78 -20.65 -24.17 26.38
C THR A 78 -20.02 -23.14 27.33
N GLY A 79 -18.97 -22.44 26.90
CA GLY A 79 -18.61 -21.11 27.43
C GLY A 79 -18.36 -20.97 28.94
N LYS A 80 -17.40 -21.72 29.51
CA LYS A 80 -16.81 -21.32 30.82
C LYS A 80 -15.34 -20.90 30.74
N ASP A 81 -14.74 -20.95 29.56
CA ASP A 81 -13.43 -20.39 29.30
C ASP A 81 -13.57 -19.20 28.32
N VAL A 82 -13.57 -18.00 28.90
CA VAL A 82 -13.73 -16.74 28.15
C VAL A 82 -12.53 -16.49 27.25
N ILE A 83 -11.34 -16.99 27.63
CA ILE A 83 -10.11 -16.81 26.86
C ILE A 83 -10.13 -17.72 25.63
N ASP A 84 -10.51 -18.99 25.80
CA ASP A 84 -10.69 -19.90 24.67
C ASP A 84 -11.82 -19.46 23.73
N ALA A 85 -12.93 -18.93 24.29
CA ALA A 85 -14.01 -18.39 23.47
C ALA A 85 -13.56 -17.19 22.62
N LEU A 86 -12.76 -16.27 23.19
CA LEU A 86 -12.18 -15.15 22.45
C LEU A 86 -11.16 -15.64 21.42
N ASN A 87 -10.32 -16.62 21.79
CA ASN A 87 -9.29 -17.18 20.94
C ASN A 87 -9.87 -17.92 19.73
N ILE A 88 -11.00 -18.63 19.90
CA ILE A 88 -11.74 -19.28 18.82
C ILE A 88 -12.46 -18.26 17.94
N ALA A 89 -13.01 -17.18 18.54
CA ALA A 89 -13.70 -16.12 17.80
C ALA A 89 -12.76 -15.29 16.93
N CYS A 90 -11.48 -15.17 17.31
CA CYS A 90 -10.45 -14.53 16.50
C CYS A 90 -9.96 -15.46 15.38
N MET A 91 -10.26 -15.12 14.12
CA MET A 91 -9.75 -15.87 12.97
C MET A 91 -8.28 -15.56 12.73
N GLY A 92 -7.44 -16.61 12.72
CA GLY A 92 -6.05 -16.52 12.29
C GLY A 92 -5.86 -16.80 10.79
N PRO A 93 -4.66 -16.55 10.25
CA PRO A 93 -4.32 -16.90 8.88
C PRO A 93 -4.44 -18.41 8.66
N THR A 94 -4.77 -18.81 7.44
CA THR A 94 -4.80 -20.24 7.09
C THR A 94 -3.92 -20.52 5.87
N TYR A 95 -3.44 -21.76 5.77
CA TYR A 95 -2.70 -22.22 4.58
C TYR A 95 -3.51 -22.03 3.29
N ARG A 96 -4.82 -22.32 3.33
CA ARG A 96 -5.71 -22.13 2.18
C ARG A 96 -5.78 -20.66 1.80
N ALA A 97 -5.90 -19.76 2.77
CA ALA A 97 -5.91 -18.33 2.51
C ALA A 97 -4.57 -17.84 1.94
N GLY A 98 -3.43 -18.35 2.44
CA GLY A 98 -2.12 -18.09 1.87
C GLY A 98 -2.00 -18.54 0.40
N PHE A 99 -2.48 -19.75 0.07
CA PHE A 99 -2.49 -20.24 -1.31
C PHE A 99 -3.39 -19.38 -2.22
N VAL A 100 -4.58 -19.01 -1.75
CA VAL A 100 -5.50 -18.13 -2.48
C VAL A 100 -4.88 -16.75 -2.67
N ARG A 101 -4.22 -16.20 -1.65
CA ARG A 101 -3.47 -14.93 -1.75
C ARG A 101 -2.45 -14.98 -2.87
N SER A 102 -1.57 -15.99 -2.89
CA SER A 102 -0.55 -16.12 -3.95
C SER A 102 -1.17 -16.21 -5.35
N TYR A 103 -2.21 -17.02 -5.52
CA TYR A 103 -2.93 -17.11 -6.80
C TYR A 103 -3.58 -15.78 -7.22
N LEU A 104 -4.19 -15.06 -6.28
CA LEU A 104 -4.80 -13.75 -6.54
C LEU A 104 -3.74 -12.73 -6.93
N LEU A 105 -2.60 -12.68 -6.24
CA LEU A 105 -1.50 -11.78 -6.57
C LEU A 105 -0.96 -12.02 -7.98
N ASP A 106 -0.74 -13.28 -8.36
CA ASP A 106 -0.32 -13.62 -9.73
C ASP A 106 -1.33 -13.14 -10.77
N LYS A 107 -2.63 -13.30 -10.50
CA LYS A 107 -3.69 -12.84 -11.40
C LYS A 107 -3.73 -11.32 -11.48
N LEU A 108 -3.63 -10.64 -10.34
CA LEU A 108 -3.64 -9.18 -10.25
C LEU A 108 -2.45 -8.55 -10.97
N ARG A 109 -1.24 -9.09 -10.79
CA ARG A 109 -0.03 -8.64 -11.48
C ARG A 109 -0.13 -8.78 -12.99
N ARG A 110 -0.62 -9.94 -13.50
CA ARG A 110 -0.87 -10.10 -14.95
C ARG A 110 -1.85 -9.07 -15.50
N LEU A 111 -2.92 -8.78 -14.75
CA LEU A 111 -3.89 -7.76 -15.15
C LEU A 111 -3.30 -6.35 -15.10
N GLN A 112 -2.42 -6.06 -14.13
CA GLN A 112 -1.67 -4.81 -14.08
C GLN A 112 -0.77 -4.68 -15.30
N ASP A 113 0.01 -5.69 -15.66
CA ASP A 113 0.88 -5.67 -16.83
C ASP A 113 0.06 -5.43 -18.12
N GLU A 114 -1.06 -6.14 -18.27
CA GLU A 114 -1.98 -5.94 -19.41
C GLU A 114 -2.59 -4.54 -19.44
N PHE A 115 -2.85 -3.94 -18.28
CA PHE A 115 -3.41 -2.60 -18.17
C PHE A 115 -2.36 -1.52 -18.43
N GLU A 116 -1.16 -1.66 -17.86
CA GLU A 116 0.00 -0.79 -18.14
C GLU A 116 0.35 -0.75 -19.63
N LEU A 117 0.25 -1.90 -20.32
CA LEU A 117 0.46 -1.97 -21.77
C LEU A 117 -0.62 -1.26 -22.60
N LYS A 118 -1.83 -1.08 -22.05
CA LYS A 118 -2.99 -0.51 -22.75
C LYS A 118 -3.23 0.96 -22.43
N ASP A 119 -2.84 1.41 -21.24
CA ASP A 119 -2.99 2.78 -20.78
C ASP A 119 -1.62 3.51 -20.76
N ASP A 120 -1.57 4.74 -20.26
CA ASP A 120 -0.35 5.57 -20.15
C ASP A 120 0.79 5.03 -19.27
N GLY A 121 0.79 3.72 -18.97
CA GLY A 121 1.80 3.04 -18.17
C GLY A 121 1.82 3.41 -16.69
N THR A 122 0.83 4.18 -16.19
CA THR A 122 0.83 4.62 -14.80
C THR A 122 -0.25 3.89 -14.00
N LEU A 123 0.13 3.08 -13.00
CA LEU A 123 -0.83 2.40 -12.13
C LEU A 123 -1.31 3.30 -10.98
N ALA A 124 -2.56 3.11 -10.57
CA ALA A 124 -3.04 3.66 -9.29
C ALA A 124 -2.55 2.74 -8.16
N MET A 125 -1.62 3.27 -7.36
CA MET A 125 -0.98 2.50 -6.28
C MET A 125 -1.87 2.37 -5.06
N ALA A 126 -2.82 3.28 -4.85
CA ALA A 126 -3.72 3.27 -3.71
C ALA A 126 -5.04 3.98 -4.02
N PHE A 127 -6.09 3.62 -3.30
CA PHE A 127 -7.40 4.29 -3.38
C PHE A 127 -7.76 5.07 -2.11
N GLU A 128 -6.96 4.97 -1.05
CA GLU A 128 -7.26 5.56 0.27
C GLU A 128 -8.58 5.01 0.85
N VAL A 129 -8.73 3.69 0.85
CA VAL A 129 -9.92 3.02 1.42
C VAL A 129 -9.73 2.71 2.91
N LEU A 130 -8.47 2.58 3.35
CA LEU A 130 -8.11 2.38 4.76
C LEU A 130 -7.52 3.68 5.32
N GLY A 131 -8.18 4.31 6.29
CA GLY A 131 -7.60 5.48 6.96
C GLY A 131 -6.45 5.11 7.91
N PRO A 132 -5.70 6.07 8.48
CA PRO A 132 -5.18 7.30 7.90
C PRO A 132 -4.36 7.04 6.61
N PRO A 133 -4.14 8.04 5.74
CA PRO A 133 -3.55 7.89 4.40
C PRO A 133 -2.05 7.58 4.39
N ARG A 134 -1.49 7.08 5.49
CA ARG A 134 -0.07 6.71 5.61
C ARG A 134 0.29 5.53 4.72
N LEU A 135 -0.59 4.53 4.60
CA LEU A 135 -0.40 3.42 3.65
C LEU A 135 -0.23 3.95 2.23
N SER A 136 -1.20 4.73 1.78
CA SER A 136 -1.21 5.29 0.43
C SER A 136 -0.01 6.21 0.18
N LYS A 137 0.38 7.05 1.16
CA LYS A 137 1.61 7.85 1.11
C LYS A 137 2.83 6.97 0.83
N LEU A 138 3.06 5.96 1.67
CA LEU A 138 4.26 5.14 1.59
C LEU A 138 4.30 4.34 0.28
N LEU A 139 3.15 3.88 -0.19
CA LEU A 139 3.03 3.19 -1.49
C LEU A 139 3.45 4.10 -2.65
N TYR A 140 2.99 5.35 -2.68
CA TYR A 140 3.40 6.28 -3.73
C TYR A 140 4.86 6.71 -3.62
N GLU A 141 5.39 6.90 -2.41
CA GLU A 141 6.81 7.18 -2.21
C GLU A 141 7.69 6.02 -2.68
N ALA A 142 7.35 4.78 -2.30
CA ALA A 142 8.05 3.57 -2.76
C ALA A 142 7.94 3.40 -4.28
N TYR A 143 6.76 3.65 -4.87
CA TYR A 143 6.57 3.59 -6.32
C TYR A 143 7.42 4.63 -7.07
N LEU A 144 7.51 5.86 -6.55
CA LEU A 144 8.39 6.88 -7.13
C LEU A 144 9.87 6.48 -7.07
N LEU A 145 10.30 5.82 -5.98
CA LEU A 145 11.64 5.25 -5.88
C LEU A 145 11.86 4.09 -6.86
N LYS A 146 10.85 3.23 -7.05
CA LYS A 146 10.87 2.17 -8.07
C LYS A 146 11.11 2.76 -9.46
N LEU A 147 10.38 3.80 -9.84
CA LEU A 147 10.52 4.45 -11.14
C LEU A 147 11.89 5.13 -11.32
N ALA A 148 12.42 5.76 -10.27
CA ALA A 148 13.68 6.50 -10.34
C ALA A 148 14.93 5.61 -10.25
N TYR A 149 14.89 4.55 -9.44
CA TYR A 149 16.07 3.77 -9.05
C TYR A 149 15.98 2.27 -9.34
N GLY A 150 14.77 1.72 -9.48
CA GLY A 150 14.52 0.31 -9.81
C GLY A 150 14.76 -0.68 -8.66
N SER A 151 15.89 -0.59 -7.96
CA SER A 151 16.32 -1.52 -6.92
C SER A 151 16.58 -0.87 -5.56
N VAL A 152 16.49 -1.67 -4.50
CA VAL A 152 16.78 -1.28 -3.12
C VAL A 152 18.24 -0.83 -3.00
N GLU A 153 19.16 -1.49 -3.68
CA GLU A 153 20.60 -1.19 -3.70
C GLU A 153 20.86 0.20 -4.30
N SER A 154 20.27 0.46 -5.46
CA SER A 154 20.36 1.76 -6.15
C SER A 154 19.77 2.89 -5.32
N ALA A 155 18.60 2.68 -4.71
CA ALA A 155 17.95 3.68 -3.85
C ALA A 155 18.71 3.92 -2.54
N SER A 156 19.28 2.88 -1.92
CA SER A 156 20.01 2.99 -0.64
C SER A 156 21.31 3.80 -0.76
N SER A 157 22.01 3.67 -1.90
CA SER A 157 23.31 4.28 -2.15
C SER A 157 23.22 5.69 -2.73
N ALA A 158 22.01 6.12 -3.11
CA ALA A 158 21.77 7.44 -3.66
C ALA A 158 21.84 8.55 -2.60
N ASP A 159 22.32 9.72 -3.01
CA ASP A 159 22.32 10.92 -2.18
C ASP A 159 20.88 11.44 -1.99
N PRO A 160 20.43 11.73 -0.75
CA PRO A 160 19.06 12.17 -0.48
C PRO A 160 18.62 13.43 -1.24
N ALA A 161 19.53 14.38 -1.50
CA ALA A 161 19.20 15.57 -2.27
C ALA A 161 19.00 15.24 -3.76
N ARG A 162 19.81 14.32 -4.32
CA ARG A 162 19.59 13.79 -5.67
C ARG A 162 18.30 12.99 -5.80
N MET A 163 17.97 12.17 -4.80
CA MET A 163 16.69 11.45 -4.76
C MET A 163 15.51 12.41 -4.79
N SER A 164 15.53 13.42 -3.92
CA SER A 164 14.50 14.45 -3.85
C SER A 164 14.31 15.15 -5.19
N ALA A 165 15.42 15.54 -5.85
CA ALA A 165 15.38 16.18 -7.15
C ALA A 165 14.83 15.25 -8.26
N ALA A 166 15.25 13.98 -8.27
CA ALA A 166 14.79 13.00 -9.26
C ALA A 166 13.27 12.74 -9.13
N LEU A 167 12.79 12.50 -7.91
CA LEU A 167 11.37 12.25 -7.65
C LEU A 167 10.51 13.49 -7.90
N SER A 168 11.00 14.68 -7.54
CA SER A 168 10.35 15.94 -7.89
C SER A 168 10.22 16.10 -9.41
N GLY A 169 11.29 15.79 -10.16
CA GLY A 169 11.28 15.80 -11.62
C GLY A 169 10.26 14.83 -12.24
N LEU A 170 10.10 13.63 -11.66
CA LEU A 170 9.06 12.68 -12.07
C LEU A 170 7.66 13.26 -11.85
N ILE A 171 7.38 13.86 -10.69
CA ILE A 171 6.08 14.46 -10.40
C ILE A 171 5.80 15.70 -11.27
N GLU A 172 6.82 16.49 -11.60
CA GLU A 172 6.65 17.67 -12.45
C GLU A 172 6.34 17.29 -13.91
N THR A 173 7.02 16.25 -14.43
CA THR A 173 6.89 15.81 -15.83
C THR A 173 5.72 14.85 -16.07
N ASN A 174 5.41 13.95 -15.11
CA ASN A 174 4.32 12.99 -15.25
C ASN A 174 2.99 13.56 -14.68
N LEU A 175 2.23 14.22 -15.55
CA LEU A 175 0.92 14.78 -15.19
C LEU A 175 -0.08 13.71 -14.74
N SER A 176 -0.05 12.50 -15.34
CA SER A 176 -0.99 11.42 -15.00
C SER A 176 -0.76 10.92 -13.58
N LEU A 177 0.48 10.60 -13.24
CA LEU A 177 0.87 10.18 -11.89
C LEU A 177 0.50 11.24 -10.85
N ARG A 178 0.84 12.50 -11.12
CA ARG A 178 0.49 13.62 -10.24
C ARG A 178 -1.01 13.72 -10.03
N LYS A 179 -1.83 13.63 -11.10
CA LYS A 179 -3.29 13.66 -11.01
C LYS A 179 -3.82 12.52 -10.14
N LYS A 180 -3.32 11.29 -10.33
CA LYS A 180 -3.73 10.09 -9.58
C LYS A 180 -3.49 10.24 -8.07
N ILE A 181 -2.33 10.78 -7.67
CA ILE A 181 -2.01 11.01 -6.24
C ILE A 181 -2.94 12.06 -5.64
N VAL A 182 -3.09 13.22 -6.29
CA VAL A 182 -3.88 14.31 -5.71
C VAL A 182 -5.40 14.07 -5.80
N SER A 183 -5.87 13.20 -6.71
CA SER A 183 -7.29 12.88 -6.86
C SER A 183 -7.84 12.04 -5.72
N ILE A 184 -7.01 11.21 -5.08
CA ILE A 184 -7.37 10.45 -3.87
C ILE A 184 -7.22 11.28 -2.59
N GLY A 185 -7.00 12.59 -2.73
CA GLY A 185 -6.90 13.52 -1.61
C GLY A 185 -5.55 13.53 -0.90
N ILE A 186 -4.49 12.98 -1.51
CA ILE A 186 -3.14 12.97 -0.94
C ILE A 186 -2.32 14.14 -1.51
N PRO A 187 -1.88 15.09 -0.66
CA PRO A 187 -0.97 16.14 -1.09
C PRO A 187 0.44 15.62 -1.39
N ILE A 188 1.16 16.32 -2.27
CA ILE A 188 2.57 16.09 -2.57
C ILE A 188 3.37 17.31 -2.10
N LEU A 189 4.25 17.08 -1.13
CA LEU A 189 5.13 18.09 -0.56
C LEU A 189 6.48 18.04 -1.27
N LEU A 190 6.91 19.18 -1.80
CA LEU A 190 8.15 19.38 -2.54
C LEU A 190 8.98 20.46 -1.86
N GLU A 191 10.29 20.42 -2.06
CA GLU A 191 11.19 21.50 -1.69
C GLU A 191 12.06 21.87 -2.89
N THR A 192 12.02 23.15 -3.29
CA THR A 192 12.83 23.67 -4.40
C THR A 192 13.61 24.88 -3.91
N ALA A 193 14.95 24.78 -3.93
CA ALA A 193 15.85 25.84 -3.48
C ALA A 193 15.50 26.39 -2.08
N GLY A 194 15.21 25.50 -1.12
CA GLY A 194 14.88 25.85 0.27
C GLY A 194 13.46 26.39 0.47
N ARG A 195 12.59 26.32 -0.55
CA ARG A 195 11.18 26.73 -0.44
C ARG A 195 10.25 25.54 -0.60
N LEU A 196 9.33 25.40 0.36
CA LEU A 196 8.29 24.38 0.32
C LEU A 196 7.23 24.72 -0.73
N ARG A 197 6.78 23.69 -1.46
CA ARG A 197 5.66 23.76 -2.40
C ARG A 197 4.74 22.57 -2.13
N LEU A 198 3.45 22.81 -2.06
CA LEU A 198 2.45 21.76 -1.87
C LEU A 198 1.57 21.66 -3.11
N LEU A 199 1.58 20.50 -3.75
CA LEU A 199 0.63 20.16 -4.80
C LEU A 199 -0.52 19.40 -4.15
N ARG A 200 -1.76 19.86 -4.35
CA ARG A 200 -2.94 19.20 -3.77
C ARG A 200 -4.15 19.31 -4.67
N GLY A 201 -5.06 18.36 -4.49
CA GLY A 201 -6.39 18.40 -5.07
C GLY A 201 -7.29 19.40 -4.34
N ARG A 202 -8.54 19.45 -4.76
CA ARG A 202 -9.60 20.20 -4.07
C ARG A 202 -9.80 19.65 -2.66
N ASP A 203 -9.93 18.32 -2.58
CA ASP A 203 -10.11 17.59 -1.34
C ASP A 203 -8.76 17.08 -0.83
N VAL A 204 -8.59 17.15 0.49
CA VAL A 204 -7.38 16.71 1.18
C VAL A 204 -7.80 15.78 2.31
N ALA A 205 -7.18 14.60 2.37
CA ALA A 205 -7.46 13.60 3.39
C ALA A 205 -7.03 14.11 4.78
N ILE A 206 -5.81 14.65 4.88
CA ILE A 206 -5.26 15.26 6.10
C ILE A 206 -4.48 16.52 5.71
N PRO A 207 -4.61 17.65 6.43
CA PRO A 207 -5.61 17.91 7.45
C PRO A 207 -6.99 18.16 6.81
N LYS A 208 -8.07 17.83 7.53
CA LYS A 208 -9.44 18.25 7.16
C LYS A 208 -9.64 19.75 7.46
N LYS A 209 -8.82 20.60 6.82
CA LYS A 209 -8.82 22.06 6.94
C LYS A 209 -8.89 22.70 5.56
N ILE A 210 -9.53 23.87 5.47
CA ILE A 210 -9.68 24.61 4.21
C ILE A 210 -8.36 25.30 3.81
N ALA A 211 -7.62 25.82 4.79
CA ALA A 211 -6.34 26.48 4.59
C ALA A 211 -5.21 25.66 5.22
N ILE A 212 -4.11 25.51 4.47
CA ILE A 212 -2.87 24.87 4.89
C ILE A 212 -1.81 25.96 4.84
N ASP A 213 -1.22 26.27 5.99
CA ASP A 213 -0.08 27.19 6.09
C ASP A 213 1.20 26.37 6.10
N LEU A 214 2.10 26.64 5.15
CA LEU A 214 3.41 25.97 5.07
C LEU A 214 4.49 26.65 5.91
N ALA A 215 4.18 27.79 6.55
CA ALA A 215 5.10 28.45 7.47
C ALA A 215 5.21 27.75 8.84
N ASP A 216 4.19 26.97 9.21
CA ASP A 216 4.18 26.14 10.42
C ASP A 216 4.90 24.82 10.15
N ALA A 217 6.20 24.78 10.38
CA ALA A 217 7.05 23.62 10.09
C ALA A 217 6.63 22.37 10.87
N ASP A 218 6.26 22.52 12.15
CA ASP A 218 5.85 21.40 13.01
C ASP A 218 4.54 20.78 12.51
N ALA A 219 3.57 21.61 12.11
CA ALA A 219 2.32 21.13 11.54
C ALA A 219 2.54 20.46 10.17
N VAL A 220 3.39 21.04 9.32
CA VAL A 220 3.75 20.45 8.02
C VAL A 220 4.39 19.08 8.22
N ASP A 221 5.32 18.94 9.15
CA ASP A 221 5.97 17.66 9.44
C ASP A 221 4.97 16.63 9.95
N ALA A 222 4.06 17.02 10.86
CA ALA A 222 3.02 16.13 11.36
C ALA A 222 2.05 15.66 10.26
N TRP A 223 1.61 16.56 9.38
CA TRP A 223 0.71 16.20 8.27
C TRP A 223 1.42 15.38 7.19
N ALA A 224 2.67 15.73 6.89
CA ALA A 224 3.49 14.97 5.97
C ALA A 224 3.66 13.55 6.49
N ASP A 225 4.08 13.36 7.75
CA ASP A 225 4.23 12.05 8.37
C ASP A 225 2.94 11.22 8.36
N ALA A 226 1.80 11.87 8.65
CA ALA A 226 0.49 11.22 8.69
C ALA A 226 -0.05 10.77 7.32
N GLY A 227 0.38 11.39 6.21
CA GLY A 227 0.01 10.87 4.89
C GLY A 227 0.10 11.83 3.70
N TRP A 228 1.02 12.79 3.69
CA TRP A 228 1.38 13.46 2.42
C TRP A 228 2.57 12.76 1.79
N VAL A 229 2.58 12.61 0.46
CA VAL A 229 3.77 12.19 -0.26
C VAL A 229 4.86 13.25 -0.06
N ASP A 230 5.90 12.93 0.70
CA ASP A 230 6.95 13.85 1.11
C ASP A 230 8.22 13.60 0.28
N LEU A 231 8.50 14.53 -0.63
CA LEU A 231 9.64 14.45 -1.54
C LEU A 231 10.84 15.26 -1.08
N ARG A 232 10.82 15.78 0.16
CA ARG A 232 11.93 16.56 0.71
C ARG A 232 13.17 15.69 0.93
N PRO A 233 14.39 16.27 0.86
CA PRO A 233 15.63 15.53 1.14
C PRO A 233 15.63 14.82 2.50
N ALA A 234 14.97 15.41 3.51
CA ALA A 234 14.83 14.80 4.84
C ALA A 234 14.07 13.46 4.80
N ASN A 235 12.98 13.36 4.03
CA ASN A 235 12.26 12.10 3.87
C ASN A 235 13.04 11.10 3.00
N MET A 236 13.78 11.58 1.99
CA MET A 236 14.64 10.72 1.19
C MET A 236 15.78 10.09 2.01
N ALA A 237 16.30 10.82 3.00
CA ALA A 237 17.25 10.26 3.96
C ALA A 237 16.63 9.14 4.80
N LYS A 238 15.36 9.28 5.23
CA LYS A 238 14.62 8.20 5.90
C LYS A 238 14.46 6.99 4.98
N TRP A 239 14.10 7.19 3.71
CA TRP A 239 14.00 6.12 2.73
C TRP A 239 15.33 5.40 2.48
N SER A 240 16.45 6.13 2.34
CA SER A 240 17.78 5.50 2.24
C SER A 240 18.10 4.65 3.48
N GLN A 241 17.77 5.13 4.68
CA GLN A 241 17.93 4.36 5.93
C GLN A 241 17.07 3.10 5.95
N ARG A 242 15.80 3.19 5.52
CA ARG A 242 14.88 2.04 5.38
C ARG A 242 15.44 0.97 4.45
N MET A 243 15.88 1.38 3.25
CA MET A 243 16.48 0.45 2.28
C MET A 243 17.78 -0.18 2.81
N THR A 244 18.59 0.59 3.53
CA THR A 244 19.81 0.08 4.18
C THR A 244 19.49 -0.93 5.29
N ALA A 245 18.45 -0.67 6.08
CA ALA A 245 18.02 -1.59 7.14
C ALA A 245 17.49 -2.91 6.55
N LEU A 246 16.69 -2.83 5.49
CA LEU A 246 16.19 -4.00 4.76
C LEU A 246 17.34 -4.86 4.21
N GLN A 247 18.35 -4.25 3.58
CA GLN A 247 19.54 -4.99 3.12
C GLN A 247 20.30 -5.66 4.26
N ARG A 248 20.43 -4.98 5.41
CA ARG A 248 21.11 -5.55 6.59
C ARG A 248 20.36 -6.76 7.12
N GLU A 249 19.03 -6.69 7.19
CA GLU A 249 18.18 -7.81 7.62
C GLU A 249 18.40 -9.03 6.72
N ILE A 250 18.35 -8.84 5.40
CA ILE A 250 18.62 -9.90 4.42
C ILE A 250 20.04 -10.47 4.57
N ALA A 251 21.03 -9.61 4.81
CA ALA A 251 22.43 -10.02 4.95
C ALA A 251 22.68 -10.88 6.20
N LEU A 252 21.90 -10.68 7.26
CA LEU A 252 21.99 -11.44 8.52
C LEU A 252 21.42 -12.86 8.40
N ILE A 253 20.59 -13.14 7.39
CA ILE A 253 20.06 -14.49 7.14
C ILE A 253 21.20 -15.39 6.62
N PRO A 254 21.53 -16.50 7.30
CA PRO A 254 22.57 -17.43 6.85
C PRO A 254 22.25 -17.97 5.44
N ALA A 255 23.26 -18.08 4.57
CA ALA A 255 23.04 -18.58 3.21
C ALA A 255 22.56 -20.04 3.13
N SER A 256 22.75 -20.81 4.19
CA SER A 256 22.26 -22.19 4.32
C SER A 256 20.88 -22.30 4.96
N GLU A 257 20.27 -21.17 5.34
CA GLU A 257 18.96 -21.14 5.97
C GLU A 257 17.88 -21.45 4.93
N SER A 258 17.03 -22.44 5.23
CA SER A 258 15.92 -22.87 4.37
C SER A 258 14.66 -23.20 5.17
N SER A 259 14.64 -22.88 6.47
CA SER A 259 13.47 -23.05 7.31
C SER A 259 12.43 -21.96 7.04
N SER A 260 11.19 -22.22 7.46
CA SER A 260 10.09 -21.23 7.41
C SER A 260 10.24 -20.08 8.41
N ARG A 261 11.39 -19.97 9.10
CA ARG A 261 11.63 -18.91 10.09
C ARG A 261 11.72 -17.53 9.44
N TYR A 262 12.32 -17.45 8.25
CA TYR A 262 12.49 -16.19 7.53
C TYR A 262 11.65 -16.22 6.26
N VAL A 263 10.52 -15.53 6.28
CA VAL A 263 9.62 -15.43 5.11
C VAL A 263 10.19 -14.47 4.05
N ARG A 264 10.88 -13.41 4.49
CA ARG A 264 11.44 -12.34 3.63
C ARG A 264 12.94 -12.52 3.41
N ASP A 265 13.31 -13.65 2.83
CA ASP A 265 14.71 -14.00 2.55
C ASP A 265 15.23 -13.40 1.23
N ARG A 266 16.43 -13.82 0.81
CA ARG A 266 17.06 -13.37 -0.45
C ARG A 266 16.23 -13.72 -1.68
N ASP A 267 15.57 -14.88 -1.67
CA ASP A 267 14.78 -15.34 -2.82
C ASP A 267 13.47 -14.55 -2.91
N PHE A 268 12.86 -14.24 -1.77
CA PHE A 268 11.70 -13.35 -1.69
C PHE A 268 11.98 -11.98 -2.30
N TRP A 269 13.09 -11.33 -1.91
CA TRP A 269 13.44 -9.99 -2.36
C TRP A 269 14.10 -9.93 -3.75
N GLY A 270 14.79 -10.99 -4.18
CA GLY A 270 15.46 -11.05 -5.47
C GLY A 270 14.51 -11.08 -6.67
N GLY A 271 13.25 -11.49 -6.45
CA GLY A 271 12.20 -11.52 -7.47
C GLY A 271 12.48 -12.48 -8.64
N ALA A 272 11.45 -12.74 -9.44
CA ALA A 272 11.59 -13.47 -10.69
C ALA A 272 12.09 -12.53 -11.82
N GLY A 273 13.38 -12.18 -11.83
CA GLY A 273 13.97 -11.38 -12.90
C GLY A 273 14.92 -10.25 -12.48
N GLY A 274 15.30 -10.16 -11.21
CA GLY A 274 16.37 -9.26 -10.78
C GLY A 274 17.71 -9.60 -11.46
N THR A 275 18.55 -8.60 -11.66
CA THR A 275 19.97 -8.83 -11.93
C THR A 275 20.57 -9.53 -10.71
N ALA A 276 21.53 -10.44 -10.92
CA ALA A 276 22.11 -11.19 -9.81
C ALA A 276 22.69 -10.24 -8.75
N GLY A 277 22.07 -10.18 -7.57
CA GLY A 277 22.49 -9.33 -6.46
C GLY A 277 21.74 -8.00 -6.31
N GLU A 278 20.68 -7.75 -7.08
CA GLU A 278 19.78 -6.61 -6.87
C GLU A 278 18.38 -7.06 -6.47
N SER A 279 17.80 -6.33 -5.53
CA SER A 279 16.45 -6.54 -5.01
C SER A 279 15.52 -5.50 -5.65
N PRO A 280 14.64 -5.86 -6.61
CA PRO A 280 13.70 -4.91 -7.19
C PRO A 280 12.77 -4.29 -6.13
N ILE A 281 12.43 -3.01 -6.31
CA ILE A 281 11.50 -2.31 -5.43
C ILE A 281 10.07 -2.78 -5.76
N ASP A 282 9.48 -3.58 -4.87
CA ASP A 282 8.04 -3.85 -4.82
C ASP A 282 7.41 -2.94 -3.75
N PRO A 283 6.60 -1.93 -4.14
CA PRO A 283 6.01 -0.97 -3.20
C PRO A 283 5.17 -1.64 -2.12
N GLY A 284 4.34 -2.62 -2.50
CA GLY A 284 3.49 -3.36 -1.57
C GLY A 284 4.30 -4.11 -0.52
N GLU A 285 5.30 -4.89 -0.93
CA GLU A 285 6.09 -5.70 0.01
C GLU A 285 7.01 -4.85 0.89
N ILE A 286 7.59 -3.76 0.36
CA ILE A 286 8.40 -2.83 1.16
C ILE A 286 7.55 -2.11 2.21
N VAL A 287 6.36 -1.64 1.84
CA VAL A 287 5.47 -0.97 2.81
C VAL A 287 4.95 -1.96 3.85
N GLY A 288 4.64 -3.18 3.45
CA GLY A 288 4.29 -4.26 4.38
C GLY A 288 5.44 -4.60 5.35
N TRP A 289 6.69 -4.54 4.91
CA TRP A 289 7.86 -4.66 5.79
C TRP A 289 7.98 -3.47 6.75
N LEU A 290 7.77 -2.22 6.28
CA LEU A 290 7.81 -1.03 7.12
C LEU A 290 6.77 -1.06 8.25
N PHE A 291 5.56 -1.56 7.97
CA PHE A 291 4.53 -1.69 9.01
C PHE A 291 4.90 -2.69 10.10
N ASN A 292 5.63 -3.75 9.74
CA ASN A 292 6.13 -4.71 10.71
C ASN A 292 7.28 -4.14 11.54
N THR A 293 8.21 -3.39 10.92
CA THR A 293 9.45 -2.97 11.56
C THR A 293 9.40 -1.60 12.23
N GLU A 294 8.78 -0.60 11.60
CA GLU A 294 8.74 0.78 12.13
C GLU A 294 7.51 1.02 13.00
N ASP A 295 6.34 0.53 12.57
CA ASP A 295 5.08 0.85 13.26
C ASP A 295 4.78 -0.11 14.42
N GLN A 296 5.64 -1.12 14.62
CA GLN A 296 5.38 -2.26 15.52
C GLN A 296 3.99 -2.85 15.28
N GLY A 297 3.51 -2.75 14.03
CA GLY A 297 2.17 -3.13 13.62
C GLY A 297 2.06 -4.62 13.36
N GLU A 298 2.97 -5.42 13.91
CA GLU A 298 2.93 -6.88 13.78
C GLU A 298 1.65 -7.40 14.44
N ARG A 299 0.73 -7.90 13.61
CA ARG A 299 -0.53 -8.51 13.99
C ARG A 299 -0.41 -10.01 13.81
N GLY A 300 0.50 -10.61 14.56
CA GLY A 300 0.73 -12.04 14.65
C GLY A 300 1.26 -12.36 16.04
N ARG A 301 0.85 -13.48 16.63
CA ARG A 301 1.32 -13.91 17.96
C ARG A 301 2.72 -14.53 17.84
N ASP A 302 3.62 -14.14 18.75
CA ASP A 302 4.65 -15.04 19.30
C ASP A 302 3.99 -16.22 20.04
#